data_AF-A0A939HLZ7-F1
#
_entry.id   AF-A0A939HLZ7-F1
#
_cell.length_a   1.000
_cell.length_b   1.000
_cell.length_c   1.000
_cell.angle_alpha   90.00
_cell.angle_beta   90.00
_cell.angle_gamma   90.00
#
_symmetry.space_group_name_H-M   'P 1'
#
loop_
_entity.id
_entity.type
_entity.pdbx_description
1 polymer ?
#
loop_
_entity_poly.entity_id
_entity_poly.type
_entity_poly.pdbx_seq_one_letter_code
_entity_poly.pdbx_strand_id
1 'polypeptide(L)'
;MSAPAIRAVLSRPRLLLPVLSVAATAAWGLSVAAGYTFTFDQGIHRLALSAHVLAMVLAFGSVIVVDWVGFLWLIGRRGLHDTSRLESAASPLIWIGLAGLLLTGAFIHPDITSTATQVKMCCVLGLMLNAISLIPVMRGLHALPSGTMFKEVAANLRARLLLALVLSQAFWWTAIVIGFANSMSRR
;
A
#
# COMPACT_ATOMS: atom_id res chain seq x y z
N MET A 1 -22.80 -18.67 13.10
CA MET A 1 -22.28 -17.29 13.30
C MET A 1 -23.08 -16.35 12.42
N SER A 2 -23.97 -15.56 13.03
CA SER A 2 -25.00 -14.79 12.34
C SER A 2 -24.51 -13.39 11.90
N ALA A 3 -24.82 -13.04 10.65
CA ALA A 3 -24.51 -11.77 9.95
C ALA A 3 -24.62 -10.44 10.73
N PRO A 4 -25.52 -10.24 11.73
CA PRO A 4 -25.58 -9.00 12.52
C PRO A 4 -24.29 -8.69 13.32
N ALA A 5 -23.56 -9.70 13.79
CA ALA A 5 -22.34 -9.48 14.59
C ALA A 5 -21.20 -8.88 13.74
N ILE A 6 -21.11 -9.28 12.47
CA ILE A 6 -20.10 -8.75 11.53
C ILE A 6 -20.38 -7.27 11.22
N ARG A 7 -21.66 -6.89 11.00
CA ARG A 7 -22.05 -5.49 10.79
C ARG A 7 -21.80 -4.60 12.01
N ALA A 8 -21.99 -5.12 13.22
CA ALA A 8 -21.75 -4.37 14.46
C ALA A 8 -20.25 -4.17 14.78
N VAL A 9 -19.38 -5.10 14.38
CA VAL A 9 -17.92 -4.92 14.46
C VAL A 9 -17.43 -3.90 13.43
N LEU A 10 -18.00 -3.91 12.23
CA LEU A 10 -17.68 -2.97 11.16
C LEU A 10 -18.13 -1.52 11.44
N SER A 11 -19.13 -1.32 12.31
CA SER A 11 -19.65 0.03 12.66
C SER A 11 -18.86 0.75 13.75
N ARG A 12 -17.93 0.07 14.44
CA ARG A 12 -17.07 0.69 15.46
C ARG A 12 -15.71 1.06 14.86
N PRO A 13 -15.38 2.36 14.69
CA PRO A 13 -14.14 2.79 14.02
C PRO A 13 -12.86 2.29 14.72
N ARG A 14 -12.94 1.93 16.00
CA ARG A 14 -11.81 1.37 16.79
C ARG A 14 -11.48 -0.09 16.46
N LEU A 15 -12.46 -0.90 16.03
CA LEU A 15 -12.25 -2.30 15.69
C LEU A 15 -11.93 -2.50 14.21
N LEU A 16 -12.25 -1.51 13.38
CA LEU A 16 -12.01 -1.59 11.94
C LEU A 16 -10.53 -1.71 11.59
N LEU A 17 -9.65 -0.91 12.22
CA LEU A 17 -8.20 -0.95 11.95
C LEU A 17 -7.55 -2.32 12.21
N PRO A 18 -7.71 -2.94 13.39
CA PRO A 18 -7.11 -4.26 13.63
C PRO A 18 -7.72 -5.32 12.72
N VAL A 19 -9.03 -5.27 12.42
CA VAL A 19 -9.66 -6.19 11.46
C VAL A 19 -9.06 -6.04 10.06
N LEU A 20 -8.92 -4.81 9.55
CA LEU A 20 -8.30 -4.55 8.26
C LEU A 20 -6.83 -5.01 8.24
N SER A 21 -6.09 -4.78 9.33
CA SER A 21 -4.68 -5.18 9.44
C SER A 21 -4.53 -6.70 9.41
N VAL A 22 -5.39 -7.42 10.14
CA VAL A 22 -5.44 -8.89 10.12
C VAL A 22 -5.83 -9.40 8.75
N ALA A 23 -6.87 -8.84 8.13
CA ALA A 23 -7.31 -9.23 6.79
C ALA A 23 -6.22 -8.99 5.74
N ALA A 24 -5.53 -7.86 5.79
CA ALA A 24 -4.42 -7.51 4.92
C ALA A 24 -3.24 -8.48 5.09
N THR A 25 -2.88 -8.79 6.34
CA THR A 25 -1.82 -9.75 6.66
C THR A 25 -2.19 -11.16 6.18
N ALA A 26 -3.44 -11.58 6.37
CA ALA A 26 -3.93 -12.86 5.89
C ALA A 26 -3.93 -12.95 4.35
N ALA A 27 -4.40 -11.91 3.66
CA ALA A 27 -4.40 -11.86 2.19
C ALA A 27 -2.97 -11.88 1.62
N TRP A 28 -2.05 -11.13 2.23
CA TRP A 28 -0.63 -11.18 1.91
C TRP A 28 -0.05 -12.58 2.13
N GLY A 29 -0.31 -13.19 3.29
CA GLY A 29 0.18 -14.53 3.63
C GLY A 29 -0.36 -15.60 2.69
N LEU A 30 -1.63 -15.53 2.31
CA LEU A 30 -2.26 -16.41 1.32
C LEU A 30 -1.63 -16.27 -0.07
N SER A 31 -1.36 -15.03 -0.50
CA SER A 31 -0.67 -14.77 -1.77
C SER A 31 0.73 -15.38 -1.80
N VAL A 32 1.51 -15.16 -0.74
CA VAL A 32 2.87 -15.73 -0.61
C VAL A 32 2.83 -17.25 -0.55
N ALA A 33 1.91 -17.82 0.25
CA ALA A 33 1.75 -19.26 0.37
C ALA A 33 1.37 -19.90 -0.96
N ALA A 34 0.38 -19.34 -1.67
CA ALA A 34 -0.03 -19.82 -2.99
C ALA A 34 1.11 -19.77 -4.01
N GLY A 35 1.85 -18.66 -4.04
CA GLY A 35 3.03 -18.53 -4.90
C GLY A 35 4.10 -19.58 -4.61
N TYR A 36 4.32 -19.91 -3.34
CA TYR A 36 5.30 -20.91 -2.93
C TYR A 36 4.83 -22.35 -3.22
N THR A 37 3.56 -22.67 -2.97
CA THR A 37 3.05 -24.05 -3.08
C THR A 37 2.73 -24.47 -4.50
N PHE A 38 2.27 -23.54 -5.35
CA PHE A 38 1.84 -23.87 -6.70
C PHE A 38 2.92 -23.50 -7.73
N THR A 39 3.26 -24.46 -8.57
CA THR A 39 4.08 -24.25 -9.76
C THR A 39 3.15 -24.08 -10.96
N PHE A 40 3.28 -22.97 -11.67
CA PHE A 40 2.47 -22.67 -12.85
C PHE A 40 3.27 -22.86 -14.13
N ASP A 41 2.56 -23.12 -15.23
CA ASP A 41 3.15 -23.15 -16.56
C ASP A 41 3.87 -21.81 -16.88
N GLN A 42 4.90 -21.88 -17.73
CA GLN A 42 5.70 -20.71 -18.10
C GLN A 42 4.85 -19.59 -18.74
N GLY A 43 3.80 -19.92 -19.51
CA GLY A 43 2.93 -18.93 -20.12
C GLY A 43 2.18 -18.11 -19.06
N ILE A 44 1.60 -18.80 -18.07
CA ILE A 44 0.89 -18.17 -16.94
C ILE A 44 1.85 -17.32 -16.12
N HIS A 45 3.04 -17.84 -15.84
CA HIS A 45 4.06 -17.10 -15.10
C HIS A 45 4.43 -15.77 -15.77
N ARG A 46 4.66 -15.76 -17.11
CA ARG A 46 5.00 -14.54 -17.86
C ARG A 46 3.85 -13.53 -17.90
N LEU A 47 2.62 -14.01 -18.05
CA LEU A 47 1.43 -13.15 -18.02
C LEU A 47 1.26 -12.53 -16.63
N ALA A 48 1.39 -13.34 -15.57
CA ALA A 48 1.31 -12.88 -14.20
C ALA A 48 2.39 -11.85 -13.89
N LEU A 49 3.63 -12.07 -14.32
CA LEU A 49 4.73 -11.11 -14.13
C LEU A 49 4.43 -9.78 -14.83
N SER A 50 3.96 -9.81 -16.08
CA SER A 50 3.58 -8.61 -16.83
C SER A 50 2.45 -7.85 -16.12
N ALA A 51 1.39 -8.57 -15.73
CA ALA A 51 0.27 -8.00 -15.00
C ALA A 51 0.70 -7.44 -13.63
N HIS A 52 1.64 -8.07 -12.95
CA HIS A 52 2.20 -7.63 -11.68
C HIS A 52 2.96 -6.31 -11.83
N VAL A 53 3.78 -6.18 -12.88
CA VAL A 53 4.49 -4.91 -13.18
C VAL A 53 3.49 -3.81 -13.51
N LEU A 54 2.44 -4.09 -14.29
CA LEU A 54 1.39 -3.10 -14.57
C LEU A 54 0.64 -2.67 -13.29
N ALA A 55 0.30 -3.62 -12.42
CA ALA A 55 -0.33 -3.35 -11.13
C ALA A 55 0.60 -2.53 -10.21
N MET A 56 1.91 -2.82 -10.23
CA MET A 56 2.94 -2.04 -9.54
C MET A 56 2.96 -0.60 -10.05
N VAL A 57 3.03 -0.40 -11.37
CA VAL A 57 3.04 0.95 -11.99
C VAL A 57 1.76 1.69 -11.64
N LEU A 58 0.60 1.03 -11.66
CA LEU A 58 -0.68 1.63 -11.30
C LEU A 58 -0.69 2.10 -9.84
N ALA A 59 -0.35 1.21 -8.90
CA ALA A 59 -0.37 1.54 -7.47
C ALA A 59 0.72 2.56 -7.12
N PHE A 60 1.98 2.24 -7.43
CA PHE A 60 3.12 3.07 -7.07
C PHE A 60 3.10 4.41 -7.81
N GLY A 61 2.75 4.42 -9.11
CA GLY A 61 2.59 5.66 -9.86
C GLY A 61 1.53 6.58 -9.26
N SER A 62 0.41 6.02 -8.80
CA SER A 62 -0.62 6.79 -8.09
C SER A 62 -0.10 7.33 -6.75
N VAL A 63 0.64 6.53 -5.99
CA VAL A 63 1.28 6.96 -4.72
C VAL A 63 2.24 8.12 -4.97
N ILE A 64 3.11 8.04 -5.99
CA ILE A 64 4.05 9.11 -6.33
C ILE A 64 3.33 10.41 -6.69
N VAL A 65 2.21 10.34 -7.42
CA VAL A 65 1.40 11.52 -7.75
C VAL A 65 0.80 12.15 -6.49
N VAL A 66 0.28 11.35 -5.57
CA VAL A 66 -0.24 11.83 -4.28
C VAL A 66 0.87 12.44 -3.43
N ASP A 67 2.02 11.76 -3.32
CA ASP A 67 3.17 12.22 -2.54
C ASP A 67 3.74 13.52 -3.10
N TRP A 68 3.74 13.69 -4.43
CA TRP A 68 4.16 14.94 -5.07
C TRP A 68 3.28 16.12 -4.67
N VAL A 69 1.95 15.94 -4.69
CA VAL A 69 1.03 17.01 -4.28
C VAL A 69 1.06 17.24 -2.77
N GLY A 70 1.22 16.18 -1.98
CA GLY A 70 1.48 16.28 -0.54
C GLY A 70 2.77 17.05 -0.24
N PHE A 71 3.82 16.86 -1.04
CA PHE A 71 5.06 17.61 -0.95
C PHE A 71 4.85 19.10 -1.28
N LEU A 72 4.06 19.42 -2.32
CA LEU A 72 3.70 20.80 -2.63
C LEU A 72 2.92 21.46 -1.49
N TRP A 73 2.05 20.72 -0.80
CA TRP A 73 1.36 21.22 0.40
C TRP A 73 2.33 21.40 1.58
N LEU A 74 3.29 20.49 1.77
CA LEU A 74 4.32 20.58 2.80
C LEU A 74 5.17 21.85 2.69
N ILE A 75 5.53 22.26 1.47
CA ILE A 75 6.29 23.50 1.21
C ILE A 75 5.39 24.75 1.06
N GLY A 76 4.08 24.63 1.32
CA GLY A 76 3.12 25.75 1.28
C GLY A 76 2.76 26.24 -0.13
N ARG A 77 3.03 25.46 -1.18
CA ARG A 77 2.70 25.80 -2.57
C ARG A 77 1.28 25.38 -2.99
N ARG A 78 0.61 24.55 -2.21
CA ARG A 78 -0.80 24.16 -2.41
C ARG A 78 -1.54 24.09 -1.09
N GLY A 79 -2.86 24.20 -1.13
CA GLY A 79 -3.73 24.00 0.03
C GLY A 79 -4.09 22.53 0.25
N LEU A 80 -4.66 22.24 1.42
CA LEU A 80 -5.11 20.90 1.80
C LEU A 80 -6.20 20.37 0.86
N HIS A 81 -7.12 21.23 0.40
CA HIS A 81 -8.22 20.84 -0.48
C HIS A 81 -7.76 20.26 -1.83
N ASP A 82 -6.80 20.90 -2.49
CA ASP A 82 -6.26 20.40 -3.77
C ASP A 82 -5.57 19.04 -3.60
N THR A 83 -4.93 18.86 -2.44
CA THR A 83 -4.28 17.60 -2.06
C THR A 83 -5.29 16.50 -1.79
N SER A 84 -6.35 16.81 -1.03
CA SER A 84 -7.41 15.86 -0.67
C SER A 84 -8.23 15.41 -1.89
N ARG A 85 -8.54 16.32 -2.83
CA ARG A 85 -9.28 15.96 -4.05
C ARG A 85 -8.50 14.98 -4.93
N LEU A 86 -7.19 15.19 -5.09
CA LEU A 86 -6.35 14.27 -5.86
C LEU A 86 -6.16 12.94 -5.14
N GLU A 87 -5.93 12.96 -3.83
CA GLU A 87 -5.84 11.75 -3.01
C GLU A 87 -7.11 10.89 -3.15
N SER A 88 -8.29 11.50 -3.05
CA SER A 88 -9.57 10.80 -3.17
C SER A 88 -9.77 10.20 -4.57
N ALA A 89 -9.26 10.86 -5.62
CA ALA A 89 -9.30 10.32 -6.98
C ALA A 89 -8.26 9.22 -7.23
N ALA A 90 -7.10 9.29 -6.57
CA ALA A 90 -6.01 8.31 -6.70
C ALA A 90 -6.24 7.05 -5.85
N SER A 91 -6.97 7.16 -4.73
CA SER A 91 -7.20 6.07 -3.79
C SER A 91 -7.73 4.79 -4.45
N PRO A 92 -8.74 4.82 -5.34
CA PRO A 92 -9.19 3.63 -6.06
C PRO A 92 -8.10 2.96 -6.91
N LEU A 93 -7.25 3.76 -7.58
CA LEU A 93 -6.15 3.25 -8.42
C LEU A 93 -5.08 2.56 -7.56
N ILE A 94 -4.77 3.13 -6.38
CA ILE A 94 -3.85 2.54 -5.42
C ILE A 94 -4.38 1.18 -4.95
N TRP A 95 -5.65 1.10 -4.55
CA TRP A 95 -6.26 -0.14 -4.07
C TRP A 95 -6.39 -1.20 -5.17
N ILE A 96 -6.79 -0.82 -6.39
CA ILE A 96 -6.85 -1.73 -7.54
C ILE A 96 -5.45 -2.28 -7.85
N GLY A 97 -4.43 -1.42 -7.89
CA GLY A 97 -3.06 -1.86 -8.12
C GLY A 97 -2.54 -2.78 -7.01
N LEU A 98 -2.83 -2.47 -5.73
CA LEU A 98 -2.47 -3.36 -4.60
C LEU A 98 -3.17 -4.72 -4.68
N ALA A 99 -4.47 -4.75 -5.01
CA ALA A 99 -5.19 -6.00 -5.22
C ALA A 99 -4.60 -6.80 -6.39
N GLY A 100 -4.26 -6.12 -7.48
CA GLY A 100 -3.56 -6.72 -8.61
C GLY A 100 -2.20 -7.31 -8.23
N LEU A 101 -1.41 -6.61 -7.40
CA LEU A 101 -0.13 -7.08 -6.89
C LEU A 101 -0.26 -8.35 -6.05
N LEU A 102 -1.24 -8.41 -5.15
CA LEU A 102 -1.51 -9.60 -4.33
C LEU A 102 -1.98 -10.77 -5.18
N LEU A 103 -2.90 -10.53 -6.11
CA LEU A 103 -3.44 -11.58 -6.97
C LEU A 103 -2.35 -12.16 -7.86
N THR A 104 -1.62 -11.31 -8.59
CA THR A 104 -0.57 -11.74 -9.52
C THR A 104 0.66 -12.29 -8.80
N GLY A 105 0.98 -11.77 -7.61
CA GLY A 105 2.08 -12.26 -6.76
C GLY A 105 1.97 -13.74 -6.42
N ALA A 106 0.72 -14.25 -6.31
CA ALA A 106 0.44 -15.66 -6.07
C ALA A 106 0.85 -16.59 -7.23
N PHE A 107 1.23 -16.05 -8.39
CA PHE A 107 1.62 -16.82 -9.58
C PHE A 107 3.11 -16.66 -9.95
N ILE A 108 3.89 -15.88 -9.19
CA ILE A 108 5.26 -15.49 -9.55
C ILE A 108 6.34 -16.35 -8.85
N HIS A 109 5.94 -17.34 -8.06
CA HIS A 109 6.83 -18.32 -7.43
C HIS A 109 8.03 -17.69 -6.68
N PRO A 110 7.78 -17.02 -5.53
CA PRO A 110 8.83 -16.36 -4.78
C PRO A 110 9.82 -17.38 -4.21
N ASP A 111 11.11 -17.08 -4.34
CA ASP A 111 12.15 -17.84 -3.63
C ASP A 111 12.25 -17.34 -2.19
N ILE A 112 11.51 -17.98 -1.28
CA ILE A 112 11.45 -17.62 0.14
C ILE A 112 12.70 -18.03 0.93
N THR A 113 13.62 -18.79 0.33
CA THR A 113 14.89 -19.16 0.98
C THR A 113 15.89 -18.01 0.92
N SER A 114 15.76 -17.13 -0.08
CA SER A 114 16.57 -15.92 -0.22
C SER A 114 16.20 -14.86 0.81
N THR A 115 17.19 -14.41 1.59
CA THR A 115 17.05 -13.28 2.54
C THR A 115 16.54 -12.02 1.85
N ALA A 116 16.94 -11.76 0.60
CA ALA A 116 16.47 -10.60 -0.15
C ALA A 116 14.96 -10.68 -0.40
N THR A 117 14.46 -11.85 -0.83
CA THR A 117 13.01 -12.05 -1.00
C THR A 117 12.27 -11.88 0.31
N GLN A 118 12.78 -12.39 1.43
CA GLN A 118 12.16 -12.21 2.75
C GLN A 118 12.05 -10.73 3.12
N VAL A 119 13.13 -9.96 2.96
CA VAL A 119 13.13 -8.50 3.17
C VAL A 119 12.08 -7.82 2.29
N LYS A 120 12.03 -8.15 0.99
CA LYS A 120 11.00 -7.64 0.08
C LYS A 120 9.60 -7.94 0.61
N MET A 121 9.33 -9.17 1.06
CA MET A 121 8.01 -9.56 1.55
C MET A 121 7.64 -8.82 2.84
N CYS A 122 8.59 -8.60 3.74
CA CYS A 122 8.40 -7.75 4.92
C CYS A 122 8.08 -6.30 4.54
N CYS A 123 8.77 -5.73 3.54
CA CYS A 123 8.46 -4.39 3.03
C CYS A 123 7.05 -4.31 2.43
N VAL A 124 6.62 -5.32 1.67
CA VAL A 124 5.26 -5.37 1.10
C VAL A 124 4.20 -5.43 2.20
N LEU A 125 4.39 -6.26 3.23
CA LEU A 125 3.48 -6.28 4.39
C LEU A 125 3.49 -4.93 5.12
N GLY A 126 4.68 -4.36 5.33
CA GLY A 126 4.85 -3.04 5.93
C GLY A 126 4.10 -1.94 5.18
N LEU A 127 4.10 -1.95 3.85
CA LEU A 127 3.32 -1.03 3.02
C LEU A 127 1.82 -1.14 3.30
N MET A 128 1.29 -2.36 3.30
CA MET A 128 -0.14 -2.59 3.53
C MET A 128 -0.57 -2.12 4.93
N LEU A 129 0.24 -2.43 5.95
CA LEU A 129 -0.03 -2.00 7.32
C LEU A 129 0.12 -0.48 7.49
N ASN A 130 1.11 0.13 6.84
CA ASN A 130 1.31 1.58 6.85
C ASN A 130 0.09 2.30 6.23
N ALA A 131 -0.40 1.83 5.07
CA ALA A 131 -1.58 2.38 4.41
C ALA A 131 -2.84 2.29 5.31
N ILE A 132 -3.05 1.17 5.99
CA ILE A 132 -4.18 0.99 6.93
C ILE A 132 -4.05 1.91 8.14
N SER A 133 -2.85 2.07 8.68
CA SER A 133 -2.57 2.96 9.81
C SER A 133 -2.87 4.44 9.50
N LEU A 134 -2.81 4.80 8.22
CA LEU A 134 -3.05 6.16 7.74
C LEU A 134 -4.54 6.52 7.63
N ILE A 135 -5.44 5.54 7.59
CA ILE A 135 -6.90 5.76 7.48
C ILE A 135 -7.43 6.76 8.52
N PRO A 136 -7.20 6.61 9.85
CA PRO A 136 -7.69 7.58 10.84
C PRO A 136 -6.98 8.94 10.73
N VAL A 137 -5.72 8.95 10.29
CA VAL A 137 -4.94 10.17 10.07
C VAL A 137 -5.55 10.98 8.93
N MET A 138 -5.86 10.35 7.81
CA MET A 138 -6.52 10.98 6.66
C MET A 138 -7.94 11.45 6.99
N ARG A 139 -8.72 10.68 7.76
CA ARG A 139 -10.04 11.12 8.24
C ARG A 139 -9.95 12.38 9.11
N GLY A 140 -8.96 12.44 10.01
CA GLY A 140 -8.71 13.63 10.82
C GLY A 140 -8.29 14.82 9.96
N LEU A 141 -7.49 14.58 8.92
CA LEU A 141 -7.03 15.60 7.99
C LEU A 141 -8.18 16.15 7.14
N HIS A 142 -9.07 15.29 6.62
CA HIS A 142 -10.23 15.70 5.83
C HIS A 142 -11.30 16.45 6.63
N ALA A 143 -11.25 16.39 7.97
CA ALA A 143 -12.12 17.18 8.84
C ALA A 143 -11.61 18.61 9.07
N LEU A 144 -10.38 18.93 8.64
CA LEU A 144 -9.81 20.27 8.77
C LEU A 144 -10.34 21.22 7.68
N PRO A 145 -10.34 22.55 7.93
CA PRO A 145 -10.69 23.53 6.91
C PRO A 145 -9.85 23.39 5.64
N SER A 146 -10.47 23.62 4.47
CA SER A 146 -9.86 23.46 3.14
C SER A 146 -8.56 24.26 2.91
N GLY A 147 -8.45 25.42 3.56
CA GLY A 147 -7.30 26.32 3.48
C GLY A 147 -6.15 26.00 4.45
N THR A 148 -6.27 24.93 5.24
CA THR A 148 -5.27 24.62 6.28
C THR A 148 -3.89 24.36 5.66
N MET A 149 -2.91 25.13 6.08
CA MET A 149 -1.51 24.95 5.70
C MET A 149 -0.87 23.81 6.49
N PHE A 150 0.14 23.15 5.92
CA PHE A 150 0.81 22.04 6.62
C PHE A 150 1.30 22.45 8.01
N LYS A 151 1.85 23.67 8.18
CA LYS A 151 2.33 24.19 9.47
C LYS A 151 1.26 24.35 10.55
N GLU A 152 -0.01 24.50 10.15
CA GLU A 152 -1.16 24.71 11.05
C GLU A 152 -1.72 23.39 11.57
N VAL A 153 -1.31 22.27 10.97
CA VAL A 153 -1.70 20.93 11.41
C VAL A 153 -1.01 20.59 12.74
N ALA A 154 -1.75 19.96 13.65
CA ALA A 154 -1.22 19.50 14.94
C ALA A 154 0.06 18.67 14.77
N ALA A 155 1.06 18.90 15.64
CA ALA A 155 2.40 18.32 15.49
C ALA A 155 2.41 16.78 15.45
N ASN A 156 1.55 16.15 16.24
CA ASN A 156 1.35 14.70 16.24
C ASN A 156 0.86 14.17 14.89
N LEU A 157 -0.08 14.86 14.24
CA LEU A 157 -0.63 14.47 12.95
C LEU A 157 0.40 14.68 11.84
N ARG A 158 1.15 15.79 11.88
CA ARG A 158 2.29 16.04 10.97
C ARG A 158 3.34 14.94 11.07
N ALA A 159 3.77 14.59 12.28
CA ALA A 159 4.76 13.55 12.50
C ALA A 159 4.31 12.20 11.94
N ARG A 160 3.03 11.83 12.12
CA ARG A 160 2.46 10.60 11.55
C ARG A 160 2.42 10.61 10.03
N LEU A 161 2.04 11.74 9.41
CA LEU A 161 2.05 11.89 7.94
C LEU A 161 3.48 11.76 7.38
N LEU A 162 4.45 12.43 8.00
CA LEU A 162 5.86 12.36 7.58
C LEU A 162 6.43 10.96 7.77
N LEU A 163 6.15 10.31 8.90
CA LEU A 163 6.58 8.94 9.14
C LEU A 163 5.97 7.99 8.11
N ALA A 164 4.69 8.11 7.83
CA ALA A 164 4.01 7.26 6.85
C ALA A 164 4.56 7.47 5.43
N LEU A 165 4.88 8.71 5.05
CA LEU A 165 5.54 9.03 3.78
C LEU A 165 6.91 8.36 3.68
N VAL A 166 7.76 8.54 4.70
CA VAL A 166 9.12 7.95 4.72
C VAL A 166 9.06 6.43 4.67
N LEU A 167 8.20 5.81 5.48
CA LEU A 167 8.02 4.35 5.48
C LEU A 167 7.51 3.85 4.12
N SER A 168 6.53 4.54 3.52
CA SER A 168 5.99 4.20 2.21
C SER A 168 7.11 4.20 1.16
N GLN A 169 7.87 5.29 1.06
CA GLN A 169 8.95 5.42 0.08
C GLN A 169 10.05 4.38 0.32
N ALA A 170 10.49 4.19 1.57
CA ALA A 170 11.51 3.20 1.91
C ALA A 170 11.08 1.78 1.51
N PHE A 171 9.85 1.38 1.85
CA PHE A 171 9.37 0.03 1.53
C PHE A 171 9.13 -0.18 0.04
N TRP A 172 8.55 0.81 -0.67
CA TRP A 172 8.37 0.73 -2.12
C TRP A 172 9.70 0.56 -2.84
N TRP A 173 10.66 1.45 -2.58
CA TRP A 173 11.97 1.39 -3.24
C TRP A 173 12.73 0.11 -2.93
N THR A 174 12.72 -0.34 -1.67
CA THR A 174 13.35 -1.60 -1.28
C THR A 174 12.73 -2.79 -2.03
N ALA A 175 11.40 -2.87 -2.08
CA ALA A 175 10.71 -3.96 -2.76
C ALA A 175 10.93 -3.95 -4.28
N ILE A 176 10.97 -2.77 -4.89
CA ILE A 176 11.24 -2.56 -6.33
C ILE A 176 12.66 -2.99 -6.67
N VAL A 177 13.66 -2.48 -5.94
CA VAL A 177 15.09 -2.78 -6.18
C VAL A 177 15.35 -4.28 -6.07
N ILE A 178 14.86 -4.92 -5.00
CA ILE A 178 15.00 -6.38 -4.84
C ILE A 178 14.25 -7.14 -5.94
N GLY A 179 13.05 -6.69 -6.31
CA GLY A 179 12.26 -7.29 -7.39
C GLY A 179 12.99 -7.27 -8.74
N PHE A 180 13.59 -6.14 -9.11
CA PHE A 180 14.39 -6.01 -10.31
C PHE A 180 15.68 -6.83 -10.24
N ALA A 181 16.42 -6.78 -9.13
CA ALA A 181 17.65 -7.55 -8.94
C ALA A 181 17.39 -9.07 -9.07
N ASN A 182 16.34 -9.58 -8.44
CA ASN A 182 15.94 -10.98 -8.54
C ASN A 182 15.53 -11.39 -9.96
N SER A 183 14.94 -10.46 -10.73
CA SER A 183 14.53 -10.72 -12.11
C SER A 183 15.71 -10.73 -13.08
N MET A 184 16.73 -9.89 -12.83
CA MET A 184 17.97 -9.86 -13.62
C MET A 184 18.84 -11.09 -13.34
N SER A 185 18.93 -11.54 -12.09
CA SER A 185 19.72 -12.72 -11.71
C SER A 185 19.17 -14.05 -12.26
N ARG A 186 17.92 -14.10 -12.70
CA ARG A 186 17.28 -15.31 -13.26
C ARG A 186 17.36 -15.39 -14.79
N ARG A 187 17.99 -14.41 -15.44
CA ARG A 187 18.31 -14.43 -16.88
C ARG A 187 19.73 -14.96 -17.08
#